data_AF-A0AAD4PY88-F1
#
_entry.id   AF-A0AAD4PY88-F1
#
_cell.length_a   1.000
_cell.length_b   1.000
_cell.length_c   1.000
_cell.angle_alpha   90.00
_cell.angle_beta   90.00
_cell.angle_gamma   90.00
#
_symmetry.space_group_name_H-M   'P 1'
#
loop_
_entity.id
_entity.type
_entity.pdbx_description
1 polymer ?
#
loop_
_entity_poly.entity_id
_entity_poly.type
_entity_poly.pdbx_seq_one_letter_code
_entity_poly.pdbx_strand_id
1 'polypeptide(L)'
;MATHLDLNIDALKYPDPGEEKKSGSKLLSRVIPFKSSHSKTSTSDPSIPREYLLSDYKIFLILRDFLQPGSTIKPDDAVSSALEVFPVGYSDLRSLNTVCLELAEQIPYDHPSQLKLASFLWLVGRRSKRVAKLQSKEKPIATENFYQHLSEDISDNLADPGDDDTEPVRYINFQSFLAHLMGLGLFHADTHDAERAMRLAFEQDHADESIVIHDAWILGAAQWILWYGQELFKLLLWKENGEEAFEKDKTGSTILKKWDSWKGKFEEATGESGGHGDECRKVAKRAVEIMAVLERVMPC
;
A
#
# COMPACT_ATOMS: atom_id res chain seq x y z
N MET A 1 -2.56 22.21 9.42
CA MET A 1 -3.28 21.18 10.20
C MET A 1 -3.83 20.20 9.18
N ALA A 2 -3.57 18.91 9.34
CA ALA A 2 -4.08 17.91 8.41
C ALA A 2 -5.61 17.82 8.52
N THR A 3 -6.28 17.65 7.38
CA THR A 3 -7.74 17.59 7.27
C THR A 3 -8.30 16.32 7.91
N HIS A 4 -9.53 16.38 8.43
CA HIS A 4 -10.24 15.20 8.90
C HIS A 4 -10.40 14.19 7.74
N LEU A 5 -10.24 12.90 8.02
CA LEU A 5 -10.39 11.84 7.02
C LEU A 5 -11.83 11.33 6.99
N ASP A 6 -12.44 11.32 5.81
CA ASP A 6 -13.75 10.72 5.57
C ASP A 6 -13.59 9.27 5.09
N LEU A 7 -13.28 8.38 6.05
CA LEU A 7 -13.03 6.96 5.77
C LEU A 7 -14.34 6.17 5.81
N ASN A 8 -14.53 5.27 4.86
CA ASN A 8 -15.66 4.33 4.81
C ASN A 8 -15.18 2.89 4.53
N ILE A 9 -16.10 1.94 4.63
CA ILE A 9 -15.84 0.51 4.40
C ILE A 9 -16.78 -0.06 3.32
N ASP A 10 -17.36 0.81 2.49
CA ASP A 10 -18.45 0.42 1.60
C ASP A 10 -18.04 -0.59 0.54
N ALA A 11 -16.76 -0.60 0.13
CA ALA A 11 -16.21 -1.58 -0.79
C ALA A 11 -16.24 -3.02 -0.23
N LEU A 12 -16.30 -3.18 1.11
CA LEU A 12 -16.35 -4.49 1.79
C LEU A 12 -17.78 -4.96 2.09
N LYS A 13 -18.80 -4.33 1.51
CA LYS A 13 -20.20 -4.81 1.64
C LYS A 13 -20.36 -6.17 0.96
N TYR A 14 -20.95 -7.12 1.68
CA TYR A 14 -21.41 -8.39 1.12
C TYR A 14 -22.68 -8.17 0.30
N PRO A 15 -22.80 -8.79 -0.89
CA PRO A 15 -24.05 -8.76 -1.64
C PRO A 15 -25.15 -9.41 -0.80
N ASP A 16 -26.33 -8.77 -0.76
CA ASP A 16 -27.50 -9.35 -0.11
C ASP A 16 -27.82 -10.69 -0.80
N PRO A 17 -27.94 -11.81 -0.07
CA PRO A 17 -28.31 -13.10 -0.65
C PRO A 17 -29.65 -13.06 -1.43
N GLY A 18 -30.46 -12.01 -1.31
CA GLY A 18 -31.71 -11.81 -2.04
C GLY A 18 -31.64 -10.99 -3.34
N GLU A 19 -30.52 -10.34 -3.67
CA GLU A 19 -30.43 -9.52 -4.88
C GLU A 19 -29.82 -10.30 -6.07
N GLU A 20 -30.67 -10.67 -7.04
CA GLU A 20 -30.22 -11.12 -8.36
C GLU A 20 -29.44 -9.99 -9.05
N LYS A 21 -28.16 -10.26 -9.32
CA LYS A 21 -27.16 -9.32 -9.83
C LYS A 21 -27.66 -8.49 -11.03
N LYS A 22 -27.84 -7.19 -10.79
CA LYS A 22 -27.57 -6.13 -11.78
C LYS A 22 -26.72 -5.04 -11.12
N SER A 23 -25.45 -5.31 -10.84
CA SER A 23 -24.52 -4.23 -10.54
C SER A 23 -23.08 -4.68 -10.77
N GLY A 24 -22.39 -3.93 -11.63
CA GLY A 24 -20.98 -4.11 -11.96
C GLY A 24 -20.08 -3.29 -11.04
N SER A 25 -20.16 -3.50 -9.74
CA SER A 25 -19.14 -2.99 -8.81
C SER A 25 -18.22 -4.15 -8.47
N LYS A 26 -17.08 -4.23 -9.17
CA LYS A 26 -16.13 -5.36 -9.03
C LYS A 26 -15.00 -5.13 -8.04
N LEU A 27 -14.89 -3.94 -7.46
CA LEU A 27 -13.70 -3.46 -6.76
C LEU A 27 -13.16 -4.37 -5.65
N LEU A 28 -13.99 -5.17 -4.96
CA LEU A 28 -13.53 -6.25 -4.06
C LEU A 28 -14.25 -7.59 -4.28
N SER A 29 -15.03 -7.71 -5.35
CA SER A 29 -15.78 -8.94 -5.69
C SER A 29 -14.90 -10.08 -6.22
N ARG A 30 -13.59 -9.82 -6.43
CA ARG A 30 -12.58 -10.85 -6.68
C ARG A 30 -11.99 -11.45 -5.40
N VAL A 31 -12.47 -11.06 -4.22
CA VAL A 31 -12.48 -11.97 -3.08
C VAL A 31 -13.31 -13.17 -3.53
N ILE A 32 -12.62 -14.21 -4.00
CA ILE A 32 -13.21 -15.55 -4.12
C ILE A 32 -14.01 -15.73 -2.83
N PRO A 33 -15.30 -16.07 -2.87
CA PRO A 33 -16.00 -16.43 -1.65
C PRO A 33 -15.26 -17.64 -1.11
N PHE A 34 -14.31 -17.38 -0.21
CA PHE A 34 -13.55 -18.41 0.42
C PHE A 34 -14.64 -19.19 1.14
N LYS A 35 -14.74 -20.48 0.84
CA LYS A 35 -15.54 -21.42 1.63
C LYS A 35 -14.89 -21.49 3.01
N SER A 36 -14.97 -20.42 3.79
CA SER A 36 -14.79 -20.52 5.21
C SER A 36 -15.99 -21.35 5.65
N SER A 37 -15.69 -22.53 6.20
CA SER A 37 -16.66 -23.32 6.94
C SER A 37 -16.98 -22.60 8.25
N HIS A 38 -17.37 -21.34 8.19
CA HIS A 38 -17.84 -20.60 9.34
C HIS A 38 -19.27 -21.05 9.60
N SER A 39 -19.39 -21.94 10.58
CA SER A 39 -20.66 -22.16 11.22
C SER A 39 -21.19 -20.81 11.68
N LYS A 40 -22.37 -20.44 11.20
CA LYS A 40 -23.17 -19.32 11.69
C LYS A 40 -23.44 -19.53 13.18
N THR A 41 -22.50 -19.21 14.04
CA THR A 41 -22.73 -19.04 15.47
C THR A 41 -22.80 -17.55 15.73
N SER A 42 -23.82 -16.93 15.12
CA SER A 42 -24.16 -15.52 15.27
C SER A 42 -24.81 -15.30 16.63
N THR A 43 -24.03 -14.79 17.57
CA THR A 43 -24.58 -13.79 18.50
C THR A 43 -24.62 -12.49 17.72
N SER A 44 -25.79 -12.11 17.22
CA SER A 44 -25.95 -10.90 16.40
C SER A 44 -25.77 -9.67 17.28
N ASP A 45 -24.64 -8.99 17.16
CA ASP A 45 -24.45 -7.67 17.74
C ASP A 45 -25.33 -6.67 16.95
N PRO A 46 -26.40 -6.11 17.53
CA PRO A 46 -27.36 -5.31 16.79
C PRO A 46 -26.80 -3.99 16.28
N SER A 47 -25.60 -3.57 16.73
CA SER A 47 -24.96 -2.34 16.26
C SER A 47 -24.18 -2.50 14.95
N ILE A 48 -24.14 -3.69 14.36
CA ILE A 48 -23.32 -3.97 13.17
C ILE A 48 -24.23 -4.19 11.95
N PRO A 49 -24.03 -3.42 10.87
CA PRO A 49 -24.84 -3.57 9.67
C PRO A 49 -24.68 -4.98 9.08
N ARG A 50 -25.78 -5.53 8.56
CA ARG A 50 -25.83 -6.93 8.08
C ARG A 50 -24.98 -7.14 6.83
N GLU A 51 -24.64 -6.06 6.14
CA GLU A 51 -23.85 -6.07 4.92
C GLU A 51 -22.36 -6.28 5.19
N TYR A 52 -21.91 -6.41 6.45
CA TYR A 52 -20.49 -6.55 6.77
C TYR A 52 -20.18 -7.81 7.59
N LEU A 53 -18.96 -8.33 7.43
CA LEU A 53 -18.41 -9.24 8.42
C LEU A 53 -18.19 -8.49 9.74
N LEU A 54 -18.51 -9.19 10.83
CA LEU A 54 -18.33 -8.72 12.20
C LEU A 54 -16.90 -8.25 12.47
N SER A 55 -15.90 -8.99 11.99
CA SER A 55 -14.48 -8.66 12.14
C SER A 55 -14.13 -7.37 11.42
N ASP A 56 -14.49 -7.28 10.15
CA ASP A 56 -14.08 -6.19 9.26
C ASP A 56 -14.66 -4.86 9.75
N TYR A 57 -15.94 -4.85 10.12
CA TYR A 57 -16.60 -3.66 10.64
C TYR A 57 -16.00 -3.20 11.97
N LYS A 58 -15.68 -4.12 12.89
CA LYS A 58 -15.05 -3.76 14.17
C LYS A 58 -13.65 -3.20 13.98
N ILE A 59 -12.85 -3.80 13.09
CA ILE A 59 -11.50 -3.31 12.76
C ILE A 59 -11.59 -1.92 12.13
N PHE A 60 -12.54 -1.72 11.22
CA PHE A 60 -12.79 -0.42 10.61
C PHE A 60 -13.12 0.65 11.64
N LEU A 61 -14.01 0.40 12.59
CA LEU A 61 -14.33 1.40 13.63
C LEU A 61 -13.08 1.80 14.43
N ILE A 62 -12.23 0.83 14.79
CA ILE A 62 -10.98 1.08 15.51
C ILE A 62 -10.03 1.93 14.66
N LEU A 63 -9.82 1.56 13.40
CA LEU A 63 -8.91 2.25 12.49
C LEU A 63 -9.43 3.62 12.08
N ARG A 64 -10.72 3.79 11.84
CA ARG A 64 -11.35 5.07 11.50
C ARG A 64 -11.06 6.11 12.57
N ASP A 65 -11.18 5.73 13.84
CA ASP A 65 -10.95 6.64 14.97
C ASP A 65 -9.45 6.83 15.24
N PHE A 66 -8.64 5.77 15.08
CA PHE A 66 -7.18 5.84 15.25
C PHE A 66 -6.51 6.68 14.17
N LEU A 67 -6.93 6.57 12.91
CA LEU A 67 -6.25 7.20 11.77
C LEU A 67 -6.53 8.70 11.64
N GLN A 68 -7.44 9.28 12.43
CA GLN A 68 -7.64 10.72 12.42
C GLN A 68 -6.38 11.47 12.87
N PRO A 69 -6.03 12.62 12.24
CA PRO A 69 -4.87 13.42 12.64
C PRO A 69 -4.86 13.84 14.11
N GLY A 70 -6.04 14.16 14.64
CA GLY A 70 -6.24 14.58 16.04
C GLY A 70 -6.50 13.43 17.01
N SER A 71 -6.39 12.17 16.57
CA SER A 71 -6.68 11.02 17.42
C SER A 71 -5.71 10.94 18.60
N THR A 72 -6.25 10.80 19.81
CA THR A 72 -5.49 10.60 21.05
C THR A 72 -5.24 9.13 21.36
N ILE A 73 -5.73 8.21 20.51
CA ILE A 73 -5.56 6.77 20.68
C ILE A 73 -4.08 6.43 20.45
N LYS A 74 -3.45 5.77 21.42
CA LYS A 74 -2.07 5.34 21.29
C LYS A 74 -1.97 4.16 20.31
N PRO A 75 -0.87 4.04 19.53
CA PRO A 75 -0.68 2.93 18.61
C PRO A 75 -0.83 1.55 19.28
N ASP A 76 -0.29 1.40 20.49
CA ASP A 76 -0.38 0.17 21.29
C ASP A 76 -1.81 -0.21 21.64
N ASP A 77 -2.64 0.79 21.96
CA ASP A 77 -4.04 0.59 22.33
C ASP A 77 -4.85 0.20 21.09
N ALA A 78 -4.67 0.90 19.96
CA ALA A 78 -5.33 0.59 18.70
C ALA A 78 -5.02 -0.85 18.24
N VAL A 79 -3.74 -1.24 18.27
CA VAL A 79 -3.31 -2.61 17.90
C VAL A 79 -3.90 -3.64 18.86
N SER A 80 -3.93 -3.35 20.16
CA SER A 80 -4.50 -4.26 21.15
C SER A 80 -6.01 -4.45 20.94
N SER A 81 -6.74 -3.38 20.68
CA SER A 81 -8.17 -3.43 20.36
C SER A 81 -8.45 -4.19 19.06
N ALA A 82 -7.64 -4.00 18.02
CA ALA A 82 -7.81 -4.71 16.76
C ALA A 82 -7.57 -6.22 16.92
N LEU A 83 -6.55 -6.62 17.69
CA LEU A 83 -6.27 -8.02 17.97
C LEU A 83 -7.33 -8.69 18.86
N GLU A 84 -8.08 -7.92 19.66
CA GLU A 84 -9.19 -8.44 20.49
C GLU A 84 -10.45 -8.76 19.70
N VAL A 85 -10.56 -8.29 18.45
CA VAL A 85 -11.63 -8.68 17.54
C VAL A 85 -11.55 -10.18 17.19
N PHE A 86 -10.34 -10.74 17.24
CA PHE A 86 -10.08 -12.13 16.87
C PHE A 86 -10.04 -13.05 18.10
N PRO A 87 -10.45 -14.32 17.97
CA PRO A 87 -10.28 -15.30 19.04
C PRO A 87 -8.81 -15.43 19.47
N VAL A 88 -8.57 -15.66 20.76
CA VAL A 88 -7.19 -15.72 21.28
C VAL A 88 -6.42 -16.89 20.66
N GLY A 89 -5.31 -16.59 19.96
CA GLY A 89 -4.49 -17.57 19.24
C GLY A 89 -4.91 -17.79 17.79
N TYR A 90 -5.86 -17.02 17.29
CA TYR A 90 -6.19 -16.97 15.88
C TYR A 90 -5.04 -16.32 15.10
N SER A 91 -4.47 -17.08 14.16
CA SER A 91 -3.30 -16.66 13.39
C SER A 91 -3.63 -16.01 12.05
N ASP A 92 -4.85 -16.25 11.55
CA ASP A 92 -5.33 -15.67 10.31
C ASP A 92 -5.83 -14.24 10.57
N LEU A 93 -5.16 -13.25 10.00
CA LEU A 93 -5.53 -11.83 10.14
C LEU A 93 -5.91 -11.21 8.80
N ARG A 94 -6.33 -12.01 7.81
CA ARG A 94 -6.69 -11.52 6.48
C ARG A 94 -7.75 -10.41 6.54
N SER A 95 -8.79 -10.56 7.36
CA SER A 95 -9.77 -9.48 7.61
C SER A 95 -9.13 -8.15 8.04
N LEU A 96 -8.08 -8.20 8.86
CA LEU A 96 -7.35 -7.00 9.27
C LEU A 96 -6.58 -6.41 8.08
N ASN A 97 -5.90 -7.26 7.30
CA ASN A 97 -5.18 -6.84 6.11
C ASN A 97 -6.13 -6.18 5.11
N THR A 98 -7.24 -6.84 4.77
CA THR A 98 -8.26 -6.36 3.84
C THR A 98 -8.78 -4.97 4.23
N VAL A 99 -9.14 -4.75 5.50
CA VAL A 99 -9.58 -3.43 5.96
C VAL A 99 -8.45 -2.40 5.86
N CYS A 100 -7.21 -2.76 6.19
CA CYS A 100 -6.08 -1.83 6.06
C CYS A 100 -5.82 -1.45 4.60
N LEU A 101 -5.87 -2.40 3.66
CA LEU A 101 -5.65 -2.13 2.24
C LEU A 101 -6.75 -1.21 1.68
N GLU A 102 -8.02 -1.47 2.00
CA GLU A 102 -9.12 -0.60 1.60
C GLU A 102 -8.95 0.84 2.13
N LEU A 103 -8.54 0.99 3.39
CA LEU A 103 -8.30 2.32 3.97
C LEU A 103 -7.07 3.01 3.36
N ALA A 104 -6.02 2.26 3.00
CA ALA A 104 -4.81 2.81 2.39
C ALA A 104 -5.10 3.51 1.07
N GLU A 105 -6.08 3.03 0.31
CA GLU A 105 -6.51 3.62 -0.96
C GLU A 105 -7.33 4.90 -0.79
N GLN A 106 -7.98 5.08 0.38
CA GLN A 106 -8.81 6.27 0.67
C GLN A 106 -8.02 7.41 1.31
N ILE A 107 -6.93 7.11 2.02
CA ILE A 107 -6.12 8.15 2.68
C ILE A 107 -5.30 8.90 1.61
N PRO A 108 -5.38 10.24 1.53
CA PRO A 108 -4.56 10.98 0.57
C PRO A 108 -3.06 10.67 0.72
N TYR A 109 -2.36 10.49 -0.40
CA TYR A 109 -0.96 10.04 -0.44
C TYR A 109 0.03 10.93 0.33
N ASP A 110 -0.30 12.21 0.53
CA ASP A 110 0.49 13.20 1.26
C ASP A 110 0.06 13.35 2.73
N HIS A 111 -0.97 12.62 3.15
CA HIS A 111 -1.55 12.71 4.47
C HIS A 111 -0.75 11.85 5.48
N PRO A 112 -0.45 12.35 6.70
CA PRO A 112 0.37 11.64 7.69
C PRO A 112 -0.22 10.30 8.15
N SER A 113 -1.52 10.08 7.93
CA SER A 113 -2.17 8.81 8.28
C SER A 113 -1.74 7.64 7.41
N GLN A 114 -1.11 7.88 6.25
CA GLN A 114 -0.49 6.80 5.46
C GLN A 114 0.59 6.09 6.27
N LEU A 115 1.56 6.86 6.79
CA LEU A 115 2.59 6.34 7.68
C LEU A 115 2.01 5.76 8.97
N LYS A 116 0.94 6.37 9.51
CA LYS A 116 0.25 5.88 10.72
C LYS A 116 -0.34 4.48 10.51
N LEU A 117 -0.97 4.24 9.37
CA LEU A 117 -1.53 2.94 8.98
C LEU A 117 -0.43 1.90 8.72
N ALA A 118 0.63 2.27 8.00
CA ALA A 118 1.78 1.40 7.77
C ALA A 118 2.46 0.98 9.10
N SER A 119 2.62 1.93 10.02
CA SER A 119 3.14 1.69 11.37
C SER A 119 2.25 0.78 12.20
N PHE A 120 0.92 0.88 12.04
CA PHE A 120 -0.03 -0.02 12.68
C PHE A 120 0.19 -1.47 12.26
N LEU A 121 0.30 -1.75 10.96
CA LEU A 121 0.60 -3.11 10.45
C LEU A 121 1.97 -3.62 10.88
N TRP A 122 2.98 -2.74 10.91
CA TRP A 122 4.30 -3.06 11.45
C TRP A 122 4.19 -3.56 12.90
N LEU A 123 3.41 -2.86 13.75
CA LEU A 123 3.20 -3.21 15.13
C LEU A 123 2.39 -4.50 15.28
N VAL A 124 1.30 -4.69 14.52
CA VAL A 124 0.45 -5.89 14.57
C VAL A 124 1.27 -7.16 14.42
N GLY A 125 2.13 -7.24 13.39
CA GLY A 125 2.94 -8.43 13.14
C GLY A 125 3.93 -8.72 14.28
N ARG A 126 4.41 -7.69 14.98
CA ARG A 126 5.40 -7.81 16.06
C ARG A 126 4.81 -7.93 17.47
N ARG A 127 3.47 -7.90 17.64
CA ARG A 127 2.87 -8.04 18.97
C ARG A 127 2.98 -9.44 19.53
N SER A 128 3.57 -9.54 20.72
CA SER A 128 3.66 -10.78 21.49
C SER A 128 2.30 -11.38 21.83
N LYS A 129 1.25 -10.56 22.05
CA LYS A 129 -0.12 -11.02 22.34
C LYS A 129 -0.67 -11.93 21.23
N ARG A 130 -0.34 -11.65 19.97
CA ARG A 130 -0.74 -12.46 18.79
C ARG A 130 -0.17 -13.88 18.85
N VAL A 131 1.06 -13.99 19.34
CA VAL A 131 1.82 -15.25 19.39
C VAL A 131 1.97 -15.78 20.81
N ALA A 132 1.17 -15.29 21.77
CA ALA A 132 1.34 -15.58 23.20
C ALA A 132 1.13 -17.06 23.54
N LYS A 133 0.24 -17.73 22.79
CA LYS A 133 -0.07 -19.16 22.94
C LYS A 133 0.87 -20.09 22.16
N LEU A 134 1.72 -19.53 21.30
CA LEU A 134 2.65 -20.32 20.49
C LEU A 134 3.90 -20.67 21.28
N GLN A 135 4.48 -21.84 20.96
CA GLN A 135 5.77 -22.22 21.52
C GLN A 135 6.84 -21.21 21.10
N SER A 136 7.91 -21.03 21.89
CA SER A 136 8.93 -20.01 21.60
C SER A 136 9.53 -20.13 20.19
N LYS A 137 9.68 -21.36 19.68
CA LYS A 137 10.19 -21.65 18.33
C LYS A 137 9.20 -21.30 17.19
N GLU A 138 7.92 -21.19 17.49
CA GLU A 138 6.84 -20.92 16.52
C GLU A 138 6.54 -19.43 16.38
N LYS A 139 6.99 -18.59 17.33
CA LYS A 139 6.74 -17.14 17.31
C LYS A 139 7.39 -16.42 16.12
N PRO A 140 8.65 -16.73 15.71
CA PRO A 140 9.24 -16.15 14.50
C PRO A 140 8.45 -16.55 13.26
N ILE A 141 8.12 -17.83 13.12
CA ILE A 141 7.33 -18.38 12.00
C ILE A 141 5.96 -17.69 11.89
N ALA A 142 5.26 -17.49 13.00
CA ALA A 142 3.98 -16.79 12.97
C ALA A 142 4.11 -15.29 12.62
N THR A 143 5.28 -14.68 12.86
CA THR A 143 5.61 -13.32 12.43
C THR A 143 5.86 -13.27 10.93
N GLU A 144 6.68 -14.18 10.42
CA GLU A 144 6.93 -14.35 8.99
C GLU A 144 5.63 -14.64 8.22
N ASN A 145 4.81 -15.59 8.68
CA ASN A 145 3.54 -15.93 8.03
C ASN A 145 2.58 -14.74 7.93
N PHE A 146 2.57 -13.84 8.91
CA PHE A 146 1.72 -12.65 8.83
C PHE A 146 2.17 -11.69 7.73
N TYR A 147 3.47 -11.41 7.65
CA TYR A 147 4.01 -10.56 6.60
C TYR A 147 3.94 -11.23 5.23
N GLN A 148 4.08 -12.56 5.16
CA GLN A 148 3.84 -13.30 3.93
C GLN A 148 2.39 -13.15 3.46
N HIS A 149 1.40 -13.41 4.33
CA HIS A 149 -0.01 -13.22 3.95
C HIS A 149 -0.32 -11.77 3.59
N LEU A 150 0.25 -10.79 4.31
CA LEU A 150 0.09 -9.38 3.94
C LEU A 150 0.68 -9.08 2.55
N SER A 151 1.81 -9.67 2.19
CA SER A 151 2.41 -9.53 0.86
C SER A 151 1.56 -10.17 -0.24
N GLU A 152 0.96 -11.32 0.05
CA GLU A 152 0.00 -11.99 -0.84
C GLU A 152 -1.25 -11.11 -1.03
N ASP A 153 -1.85 -10.62 0.05
CA ASP A 153 -3.01 -9.72 0.02
C ASP A 153 -2.70 -8.43 -0.75
N ILE A 154 -1.52 -7.84 -0.58
CA ILE A 154 -1.08 -6.65 -1.36
C ILE A 154 -1.02 -6.98 -2.85
N SER A 155 -0.45 -8.13 -3.21
CA SER A 155 -0.28 -8.54 -4.61
C SER A 155 -1.63 -8.80 -5.29
N ASP A 156 -2.59 -9.35 -4.54
CA ASP A 156 -3.94 -9.64 -5.02
C ASP A 156 -4.82 -8.38 -5.15
N ASN A 157 -4.48 -7.29 -4.44
CA ASN A 157 -5.24 -6.04 -4.40
C ASN A 157 -4.46 -4.84 -4.99
N LEU A 158 -3.54 -5.08 -5.93
CA LEU A 158 -2.85 -3.97 -6.61
C LEU A 158 -3.87 -3.16 -7.42
N ALA A 159 -4.06 -1.90 -7.04
CA ALA A 159 -4.85 -0.96 -7.81
C ALA A 159 -4.22 -0.68 -9.18
N ASP A 160 -5.06 -0.52 -10.20
CA ASP A 160 -4.72 -0.04 -11.53
C ASP A 160 -5.54 1.24 -11.81
N PRO A 161 -4.90 2.40 -12.07
CA PRO A 161 -5.60 3.65 -12.37
C PRO A 161 -6.31 3.63 -13.73
N GLY A 162 -6.02 2.66 -14.60
CA GLY A 162 -6.67 2.46 -15.89
C GLY A 162 -7.90 1.56 -15.84
N ASP A 163 -8.19 0.92 -14.70
CA ASP A 163 -9.40 0.12 -14.52
C ASP A 163 -10.64 1.03 -14.47
N ASP A 164 -11.66 0.72 -15.30
CA ASP A 164 -12.88 1.53 -15.46
C ASP A 164 -13.63 1.81 -14.13
N ASP A 165 -13.50 0.93 -13.15
CA ASP A 165 -14.17 1.04 -11.85
C ASP A 165 -13.32 1.76 -10.79
N THR A 166 -12.06 2.09 -11.07
CA THR A 166 -11.11 2.60 -10.08
C THR A 166 -10.82 4.08 -10.28
N GLU A 167 -11.07 4.90 -9.24
CA GLU A 167 -10.62 6.29 -9.27
C GLU A 167 -9.08 6.34 -9.29
N PRO A 168 -8.44 7.04 -10.25
CA PRO A 168 -6.98 7.05 -10.38
C PRO A 168 -6.23 7.50 -9.10
N VAL A 169 -6.87 8.28 -8.24
CA VAL A 169 -6.30 8.71 -6.95
C VAL A 169 -6.06 7.55 -5.98
N ARG A 170 -6.88 6.49 -6.03
CA ARG A 170 -6.72 5.29 -5.19
C ARG A 170 -5.38 4.62 -5.44
N TYR A 171 -4.97 4.54 -6.71
CA TYR A 171 -3.64 4.04 -7.09
C TYR A 171 -2.52 4.84 -6.43
N ILE A 172 -2.57 6.18 -6.52
CA ILE A 172 -1.52 7.06 -5.97
C ILE A 172 -1.42 6.88 -4.44
N ASN A 173 -2.57 6.86 -3.76
CA ASN A 173 -2.67 6.63 -2.33
C ASN A 173 -2.05 5.28 -1.94
N PHE A 174 -2.36 4.23 -2.71
CA PHE A 174 -1.81 2.90 -2.49
C PHE A 174 -0.29 2.84 -2.69
N GLN A 175 0.26 3.49 -3.73
CA GLN A 175 1.71 3.53 -3.94
C GLN A 175 2.44 4.24 -2.79
N SER A 176 1.87 5.31 -2.22
CA SER A 176 2.40 5.96 -1.02
C SER A 176 2.41 5.03 0.18
N PHE A 177 1.31 4.32 0.41
CA PHE A 177 1.22 3.31 1.45
C PHE A 177 2.29 2.22 1.30
N LEU A 178 2.46 1.65 0.11
CA LEU A 178 3.48 0.63 -0.15
C LEU A 178 4.90 1.15 0.09
N ALA A 179 5.21 2.36 -0.37
CA ALA A 179 6.51 2.99 -0.13
C ALA A 179 6.78 3.16 1.38
N HIS A 180 5.76 3.48 2.18
CA HIS A 180 5.87 3.51 3.64
C HIS A 180 6.07 2.13 4.27
N LEU A 181 5.39 1.08 3.79
CA LEU A 181 5.61 -0.28 4.30
C LEU A 181 7.06 -0.74 4.08
N MET A 182 7.59 -0.45 2.89
CA MET A 182 8.99 -0.74 2.54
C MET A 182 9.95 0.10 3.38
N GLY A 183 9.70 1.41 3.53
CA GLY A 183 10.51 2.30 4.35
C GLY A 183 10.54 1.93 5.85
N LEU A 184 9.50 1.27 6.35
CA LEU A 184 9.45 0.75 7.72
C LEU A 184 10.12 -0.62 7.89
N GLY A 185 10.60 -1.24 6.80
CA GLY A 185 11.19 -2.58 6.82
C GLY A 185 10.19 -3.66 7.27
N LEU A 186 8.94 -3.57 6.80
CA LEU A 186 8.01 -4.71 6.93
C LEU A 186 8.47 -5.89 6.09
N PHE A 187 8.94 -5.61 4.87
CA PHE A 187 9.39 -6.60 3.92
C PHE A 187 10.91 -6.57 3.77
N HIS A 188 11.45 -7.55 3.03
CA HIS A 188 12.85 -7.53 2.66
C HIS A 188 13.14 -6.28 1.82
N ALA A 189 14.27 -5.65 2.06
CA ALA A 189 14.66 -4.47 1.31
C ALA A 189 15.02 -4.87 -0.13
N ASP A 190 14.18 -4.49 -1.08
CA ASP A 190 14.43 -4.69 -2.51
C ASP A 190 13.97 -3.47 -3.33
N THR A 191 14.16 -3.56 -4.64
CA THR A 191 13.80 -2.51 -5.61
C THR A 191 12.59 -2.88 -6.47
N HIS A 192 11.97 -4.04 -6.26
CA HIS A 192 11.04 -4.64 -7.23
C HIS A 192 9.80 -3.77 -7.45
N ASP A 193 9.12 -3.36 -6.37
CA ASP A 193 7.88 -2.59 -6.49
C ASP A 193 8.12 -1.16 -6.98
N ALA A 194 9.21 -0.52 -6.52
CA ALA A 194 9.61 0.79 -7.02
C ALA A 194 9.96 0.74 -8.51
N GLU A 195 10.75 -0.24 -8.95
CA GLU A 195 11.06 -0.45 -10.36
C GLU A 195 9.80 -0.75 -11.17
N ARG A 196 8.88 -1.56 -10.65
CA ARG A 196 7.60 -1.81 -11.31
C ARG A 196 6.83 -0.50 -11.51
N ALA A 197 6.70 0.34 -10.48
CA ALA A 197 6.02 1.62 -10.60
C ALA A 197 6.69 2.55 -11.64
N MET A 198 8.02 2.60 -11.68
CA MET A 198 8.75 3.37 -12.69
C MET A 198 8.54 2.84 -14.12
N ARG A 199 8.55 1.52 -14.32
CA ARG A 199 8.28 0.92 -15.63
C ARG A 199 6.84 1.18 -16.07
N LEU A 200 5.89 1.02 -15.17
CA LEU A 200 4.48 1.29 -15.43
C LEU A 200 4.26 2.76 -15.80
N ALA A 201 5.01 3.71 -15.24
CA ALA A 201 4.84 5.13 -15.55
C ALA A 201 5.59 5.62 -16.79
N PHE A 202 6.75 5.03 -17.12
CA PHE A 202 7.67 5.62 -18.11
C PHE A 202 8.06 4.71 -19.27
N GLU A 203 7.83 3.40 -19.14
CA GLU A 203 8.21 2.41 -20.16
C GLU A 203 6.99 1.78 -20.85
N GLN A 204 5.80 1.88 -20.25
CA GLN A 204 4.56 1.48 -20.90
C GLN A 204 4.03 2.58 -21.83
N ASP A 205 3.24 2.15 -22.82
CA ASP A 205 2.60 3.05 -23.76
C ASP A 205 1.25 3.52 -23.21
N HIS A 206 1.16 4.82 -22.93
CA HIS A 206 -0.05 5.48 -22.42
C HIS A 206 -0.73 6.35 -23.49
N ALA A 207 -0.42 6.16 -24.78
CA ALA A 207 -0.95 7.01 -25.86
C ALA A 207 -2.49 7.00 -25.94
N ASP A 208 -3.12 5.87 -25.57
CA ASP A 208 -4.58 5.70 -25.58
C ASP A 208 -5.24 6.04 -24.23
N GLU A 209 -4.46 6.36 -23.20
CA GLU A 209 -4.98 6.70 -21.87
C GLU A 209 -5.31 8.18 -21.74
N SER A 210 -6.23 8.51 -20.83
CA SER A 210 -6.47 9.91 -20.48
C SER A 210 -5.27 10.49 -19.72
N ILE A 211 -5.05 11.80 -19.84
CA ILE A 211 -3.98 12.49 -19.10
C ILE A 211 -4.08 12.31 -17.59
N VAL A 212 -5.29 12.12 -17.06
CA VAL A 212 -5.52 11.89 -15.63
C VAL A 212 -4.99 10.53 -15.18
N ILE A 213 -5.14 9.50 -16.02
CA ILE A 213 -4.61 8.15 -15.75
C ILE A 213 -3.09 8.16 -15.85
N HIS A 214 -2.55 8.78 -16.90
CA HIS A 214 -1.10 8.93 -17.06
C HIS A 214 -0.47 9.73 -15.91
N ASP A 215 -1.09 10.82 -15.47
CA ASP A 215 -0.67 11.56 -14.28
C ASP A 215 -0.67 10.68 -13.03
N ALA A 216 -1.66 9.79 -12.86
CA ALA A 216 -1.71 8.88 -11.73
C ALA A 216 -0.54 7.88 -11.72
N TRP A 217 -0.15 7.35 -12.88
CA TRP A 217 1.04 6.51 -13.02
C TRP A 217 2.30 7.24 -12.55
N ILE A 218 2.52 8.47 -13.06
CA ILE A 218 3.68 9.31 -12.69
C ILE A 218 3.65 9.65 -11.19
N LEU A 219 2.49 10.05 -10.67
CA LEU A 219 2.31 10.39 -9.26
C LEU A 219 2.58 9.21 -8.34
N GLY A 220 2.13 8.00 -8.72
CA GLY A 220 2.41 6.77 -7.98
C GLY A 220 3.89 6.41 -7.99
N ALA A 221 4.56 6.48 -9.14
CA ALA A 221 6.00 6.30 -9.25
C ALA A 221 6.78 7.31 -8.39
N ALA A 222 6.33 8.57 -8.35
CA ALA A 222 6.95 9.61 -7.54
C ALA A 222 6.90 9.29 -6.03
N GLN A 223 5.83 8.64 -5.54
CA GLN A 223 5.73 8.29 -4.11
C GLN A 223 6.88 7.41 -3.63
N TRP A 224 7.38 6.51 -4.48
CA TRP A 224 8.54 5.67 -4.15
C TRP A 224 9.81 6.48 -3.93
N ILE A 225 10.02 7.54 -4.71
CA ILE A 225 11.15 8.45 -4.52
C ILE A 225 10.96 9.30 -3.27
N LEU A 226 9.75 9.84 -3.07
CA LEU A 226 9.47 10.73 -1.94
C LEU A 226 9.62 10.03 -0.59
N TRP A 227 9.16 8.78 -0.47
CA TRP A 227 9.07 8.09 0.82
C TRP A 227 10.11 6.98 1.01
N TYR A 228 10.60 6.37 -0.07
CA TYR A 228 11.58 5.26 -0.03
C TYR A 228 12.87 5.56 -0.82
N GLY A 229 13.00 6.75 -1.42
CA GLY A 229 14.06 7.06 -2.38
C GLY A 229 15.48 6.90 -1.84
N GLN A 230 15.72 7.21 -0.56
CA GLN A 230 17.05 7.04 0.04
C GLN A 230 17.48 5.57 0.10
N GLU A 231 16.62 4.68 0.58
CA GLU A 231 16.93 3.25 0.67
C GLU A 231 16.94 2.62 -0.72
N LEU A 232 16.02 3.02 -1.60
CA LEU A 232 16.03 2.63 -3.01
C LEU A 232 17.37 2.97 -3.68
N PHE A 233 17.87 4.20 -3.50
CA PHE A 233 19.14 4.62 -4.10
C PHE A 233 20.32 3.79 -3.55
N LYS A 234 20.37 3.55 -2.23
CA LYS A 234 21.40 2.69 -1.63
C LYS A 234 21.36 1.26 -2.19
N LEU A 235 20.17 0.69 -2.36
CA LEU A 235 20.01 -0.66 -2.94
C LEU A 235 20.50 -0.71 -4.39
N LEU A 236 20.22 0.34 -5.17
CA LEU A 236 20.72 0.47 -6.54
C LEU A 236 22.26 0.54 -6.59
N LEU A 237 22.88 1.33 -5.70
CA LEU A 237 24.34 1.41 -5.57
C LEU A 237 24.96 0.08 -5.11
N TRP A 238 24.32 -0.63 -4.18
CA TRP A 238 24.81 -1.93 -3.72
C TRP A 238 24.85 -2.93 -4.88
N LYS A 239 23.76 -3.03 -5.64
CA LYS A 239 23.68 -3.96 -6.79
C LYS A 239 24.77 -3.71 -7.82
N GLU A 240 25.20 -2.46 -8.00
CA GLU A 240 26.29 -2.11 -8.91
C GLU A 240 27.67 -2.55 -8.38
N ASN A 241 27.88 -2.55 -7.06
CA ASN A 241 29.16 -2.87 -6.43
C ASN A 241 29.32 -4.35 -6.02
N GLY A 242 28.26 -5.16 -6.08
CA GLY A 242 28.26 -6.58 -5.69
C GLY A 242 28.67 -7.55 -6.81
N GLU A 243 28.97 -8.81 -6.46
CA GLU A 243 29.24 -9.91 -7.40
C GLU A 243 28.03 -10.26 -8.31
N GLU A 244 26.83 -9.74 -8.02
CA GLU A 244 25.67 -9.81 -8.93
C GLU A 244 25.75 -8.82 -10.11
N ALA A 245 26.78 -7.97 -10.18
CA ALA A 245 27.09 -7.11 -11.34
C ALA A 245 27.35 -7.90 -12.65
N PHE A 246 27.40 -9.23 -12.59
CA PHE A 246 27.47 -10.11 -13.77
C PHE A 246 26.13 -10.30 -14.48
N GLU A 247 24.99 -10.05 -13.82
CA GLU A 247 23.74 -9.84 -14.53
C GLU A 247 23.61 -8.36 -14.89
N LYS A 248 24.40 -7.96 -15.91
CA LYS A 248 23.92 -6.90 -16.78
C LYS A 248 22.49 -7.28 -17.16
N ASP A 249 21.54 -6.43 -16.82
CA ASP A 249 20.26 -6.35 -17.50
C ASP A 249 20.49 -6.67 -18.99
N LYS A 250 19.61 -7.45 -19.63
CA LYS A 250 19.70 -7.80 -21.06
C LYS A 250 19.94 -6.59 -21.99
N THR A 251 19.71 -5.37 -21.51
CA THR A 251 19.98 -4.07 -22.18
C THR A 251 21.39 -3.49 -21.97
N GLY A 252 22.22 -4.04 -21.07
CA GLY A 252 23.59 -3.58 -20.82
C GLY A 252 23.72 -2.21 -20.13
N SER A 253 22.62 -1.68 -19.60
CA SER A 253 22.58 -0.39 -18.90
C SER A 253 23.10 -0.53 -17.45
N THR A 254 23.97 0.39 -17.01
CA THR A 254 24.39 0.46 -15.59
C THR A 254 23.21 0.89 -14.73
N ILE A 255 23.14 0.43 -13.48
CA ILE A 255 21.99 0.70 -12.61
C ILE A 255 21.82 2.21 -12.35
N LEU A 256 22.91 2.98 -12.34
CA LEU A 256 22.86 4.45 -12.31
C LEU A 256 22.19 5.07 -13.54
N LYS A 257 22.35 4.48 -14.72
CA LYS A 257 21.63 4.95 -15.92
C LYS A 257 20.12 4.77 -15.77
N LYS A 258 19.65 3.77 -15.02
CA LYS A 258 18.21 3.64 -14.73
C LYS A 258 17.73 4.77 -13.84
N TRP A 259 18.48 5.07 -12.77
CA TRP A 259 18.19 6.19 -11.90
C TRP A 259 18.15 7.53 -12.66
N ASP A 260 19.18 7.80 -13.47
CA ASP A 260 19.25 9.00 -14.32
C ASP A 260 18.11 9.05 -15.34
N SER A 261 17.74 7.90 -15.93
CA SER A 261 16.62 7.78 -16.86
C SER A 261 15.30 8.14 -16.18
N TRP A 262 15.02 7.59 -15.00
CA TRP A 262 13.80 7.93 -14.25
C TRP A 262 13.76 9.40 -13.85
N LYS A 263 14.89 9.94 -13.40
CA LYS A 263 15.00 11.37 -13.09
C LYS A 263 14.68 12.24 -14.30
N GLY A 264 15.27 11.93 -15.47
CA GLY A 264 14.97 12.62 -16.72
C GLY A 264 13.50 12.55 -17.11
N LYS A 265 12.83 11.42 -16.86
CA LYS A 265 11.39 11.27 -17.09
C LYS A 265 10.52 12.10 -16.14
N PHE A 266 10.90 12.19 -14.87
CA PHE A 266 10.24 13.15 -13.97
C PHE A 266 10.50 14.60 -14.38
N GLU A 267 11.71 14.94 -14.85
CA GLU A 267 12.03 16.27 -15.37
C GLU A 267 11.16 16.63 -16.58
N GLU A 268 10.99 15.70 -17.53
CA GLU A 268 10.06 15.84 -18.66
C GLU A 268 8.63 16.13 -18.18
N ALA A 269 8.15 15.38 -17.18
CA ALA A 269 6.81 15.57 -16.59
C ALA A 269 6.64 16.93 -15.89
N THR A 270 7.72 17.64 -15.52
CA THR A 270 7.61 19.00 -14.97
C THR A 270 7.32 20.07 -16.03
N GLY A 271 7.53 19.76 -17.32
CA GLY A 271 7.40 20.71 -18.41
C GLY A 271 5.96 21.12 -18.72
N GLU A 272 5.77 22.36 -19.17
CA GLU A 272 4.45 22.89 -19.55
C GLU A 272 3.90 22.26 -20.85
N SER A 273 4.77 21.69 -21.69
CA SER A 273 4.40 21.09 -22.98
C SER A 273 3.76 19.70 -22.87
N GLY A 274 3.89 19.02 -21.72
CA GLY A 274 3.42 17.64 -21.53
C GLY A 274 1.93 17.50 -21.27
N GLY A 275 1.20 18.59 -21.05
CA GLY A 275 -0.23 18.57 -20.73
C GLY A 275 -0.59 18.04 -19.34
N HIS A 276 0.40 17.60 -18.55
CA HIS A 276 0.23 17.12 -17.18
C HIS A 276 -0.41 18.14 -16.26
N GLY A 277 -1.22 17.69 -15.30
CA GLY A 277 -1.87 18.55 -14.31
C GLY A 277 -0.88 19.18 -13.33
N ASP A 278 -1.26 20.32 -12.73
CA ASP A 278 -0.40 21.09 -11.83
C ASP A 278 0.17 20.28 -10.67
N GLU A 279 -0.61 19.34 -10.14
CA GLU A 279 -0.16 18.48 -9.04
C GLU A 279 0.90 17.49 -9.49
N CYS A 280 0.69 16.82 -10.63
CA CYS A 280 1.67 15.93 -11.24
C CYS A 280 3.01 16.63 -11.43
N ARG A 281 3.01 17.83 -12.03
CA ARG A 281 4.24 18.62 -12.26
C ARG A 281 4.95 18.99 -10.95
N LYS A 282 4.20 19.37 -9.91
CA LYS A 282 4.77 19.73 -8.59
C LYS A 282 5.39 18.52 -7.88
N VAL A 283 4.69 17.40 -7.87
CA VAL A 283 5.16 16.17 -7.21
C VAL A 283 6.36 15.58 -7.97
N ALA A 284 6.32 15.54 -9.31
CA ALA A 284 7.45 15.14 -10.14
C ALA A 284 8.68 16.02 -9.87
N LYS A 285 8.51 17.35 -9.79
CA LYS A 285 9.59 18.26 -9.42
C LYS A 285 10.21 17.93 -8.07
N ARG A 286 9.38 17.65 -7.05
CA ARG A 286 9.88 17.25 -5.72
C ARG A 286 10.66 15.93 -5.78
N ALA A 287 10.21 14.96 -6.59
CA ALA A 287 10.94 13.72 -6.81
C ALA A 287 12.33 13.99 -7.41
N VAL A 288 12.42 14.80 -8.47
CA VAL A 288 13.70 15.21 -9.09
C VAL A 288 14.63 15.87 -8.07
N GLU A 289 14.11 16.79 -7.25
CA GLU A 289 14.87 17.48 -6.22
C GLU A 289 15.46 16.50 -5.19
N ILE A 290 14.67 15.53 -4.73
CA ILE A 290 15.16 14.47 -3.84
C ILE A 290 16.22 13.64 -4.53
N MET A 291 15.99 13.21 -5.77
CA MET A 291 16.96 12.39 -6.51
C MET A 291 18.32 13.10 -6.65
N ALA A 292 18.29 14.38 -7.03
CA ALA A 292 19.49 15.21 -7.14
C ALA A 292 20.22 15.44 -5.80
N VAL A 293 19.48 15.49 -4.69
CA VAL A 293 20.08 15.57 -3.35
C VAL A 293 20.77 14.24 -3.00
N LEU A 294 20.11 13.10 -3.24
CA LEU A 294 20.65 11.78 -2.93
C LEU A 294 21.94 11.48 -3.70
N GLU A 295 21.97 11.78 -5.01
CA GLU A 295 23.18 11.68 -5.86
C GLU A 295 24.36 12.48 -5.30
N ARG A 296 24.09 13.67 -4.75
CA ARG A 296 25.13 14.56 -4.23
C ARG A 296 25.70 14.07 -2.90
N VAL A 297 24.85 13.52 -2.03
CA VAL A 297 25.23 13.13 -0.66
C VAL A 297 25.71 11.68 -0.56
N MET A 298 25.41 10.84 -1.56
CA MET A 298 25.87 9.44 -1.67
C MET A 298 26.60 9.22 -3.01
N PRO A 299 27.80 9.79 -3.19
CA PRO A 299 28.56 9.62 -4.43
C PRO A 299 28.96 8.14 -4.63
N CYS A 300 28.84 7.70 -5.88
CA CYS A 300 29.28 6.39 -6.37
C CYS A 300 30.81 6.24 -6.31
#